data_AF-A0A560X507-F1
#
_entry.id   AF-A0A560X507-F1
#
_cell.length_a   1.000
_cell.length_b   1.000
_cell.length_c   1.000
_cell.angle_alpha   90.00
_cell.angle_beta   90.00
_cell.angle_gamma   90.00
#
_symmetry.space_group_name_H-M   'P 1'
#
loop_
_entity.id
_entity.type
_entity.pdbx_description
1 polymer ?
#
loop_
_entity_poly.entity_id
_entity_poly.type
_entity_poly.pdbx_seq_one_letter_code
_entity_poly.pdbx_strand_id
1 'polypeptide(L)' 'MTLTQDHVPWGAASMLLRQHGERAASVAAARVAEMERAGDADGAAMWKKIASCLAKLSPPDRLS' A
#
# COMPACT_ATOMS: atom_id res chain seq x y z
N MET A 1 16.93 17.83 1.57
CA MET A 1 15.76 17.22 2.23
C MET A 1 15.72 15.75 1.86
N THR A 2 16.27 14.90 2.71
CA THR A 2 16.18 13.45 2.53
C THR A 2 14.75 13.06 2.85
N LEU A 3 13.93 12.78 1.84
CA LEU A 3 12.65 12.08 2.03
C LEU A 3 13.04 10.72 2.63
N THR A 4 13.02 10.64 3.96
CA THR A 4 13.32 9.44 4.72
C THR A 4 12.51 8.29 4.14
N GLN A 5 13.13 7.13 3.92
CA GLN A 5 12.51 5.96 3.27
C GLN A 5 11.12 5.59 3.83
N ASP A 6 10.81 6.01 5.05
CA ASP A 6 9.52 5.85 5.71
C ASP A 6 8.38 6.66 5.07
N HIS A 7 8.66 7.69 4.27
CA HIS A 7 7.63 8.53 3.62
C HIS A 7 7.19 7.96 2.27
N VAL A 8 8.02 7.12 1.63
CA VAL A 8 7.72 6.51 0.34
C VAL A 8 6.44 5.66 0.37
N PRO A 9 6.22 4.80 1.39
CA PRO A 9 4.98 4.04 1.50
C PRO A 9 3.72 4.91 1.63
N TRP A 10 3.82 6.05 2.35
CA TRP A 10 2.71 6.98 2.54
C TRP A 10 2.36 7.74 1.26
N GLY A 11 3.37 8.21 0.51
CA GLY A 11 3.16 8.83 -0.79
C GLY A 11 2.51 7.87 -1.79
N ALA A 12 3.04 6.65 -1.87
CA ALA A 12 2.49 5.61 -2.73
C ALA A 12 1.06 5.21 -2.33
N ALA A 13 0.78 5.03 -1.03
CA ALA A 13 -0.56 4.74 -0.53
C ALA A 13 -1.55 5.85 -0.87
N SER A 14 -1.17 7.12 -0.68
CA SER A 14 -2.01 8.27 -1.01
C SER A 14 -2.31 8.34 -2.51
N MET A 15 -1.32 8.08 -3.37
CA MET A 15 -1.52 8.00 -4.82
C MET A 15 -2.42 6.83 -5.21
N LEU A 16 -2.25 5.66 -4.58
CA LEU A 16 -3.05 4.48 -4.87
C LEU A 16 -4.51 4.70 -4.48
N LEU A 17 -4.76 5.31 -3.32
CA LEU A 17 -6.09 5.69 -2.86
C LEU A 17 -6.75 6.69 -3.81
N ARG A 18 -6.02 7.71 -4.28
CA ARG A 18 -6.54 8.69 -5.25
C ARG A 18 -6.89 8.07 -6.61
N GLN A 19 -6.13 7.05 -7.05
CA GLN A 19 -6.33 6.41 -8.36
C GLN A 19 -7.39 5.31 -8.35
N HIS A 20 -7.51 4.57 -7.24
CA HIS A 20 -8.32 3.36 -7.18
C HIS A 20 -9.46 3.43 -6.15
N GLY A 21 -9.54 4.49 -5.34
CA GLY A 21 -10.55 4.64 -4.29
C GLY A 21 -10.56 3.44 -3.35
N GLU A 22 -11.75 2.92 -3.07
CA GLU A 22 -11.96 1.74 -2.22
C GLU A 22 -11.20 0.49 -2.69
N ARG A 23 -10.91 0.39 -3.99
CA ARG A 23 -10.15 -0.75 -4.55
C ARG A 23 -8.66 -0.70 -4.24
N ALA A 24 -8.14 0.41 -3.72
CA ALA A 24 -6.70 0.58 -3.47
C ALA A 24 -6.12 -0.53 -2.58
N ALA A 25 -6.84 -0.95 -1.53
CA ALA A 25 -6.41 -2.05 -0.66
C ALA A 25 -6.29 -3.38 -1.43
N SER A 26 -7.26 -3.69 -2.29
CA SER A 26 -7.24 -4.89 -3.13
C SER A 26 -6.10 -4.86 -4.15
N VAL A 27 -5.83 -3.69 -4.75
CA VAL A 27 -4.70 -3.52 -5.68
C VAL A 27 -3.36 -3.74 -4.98
N ALA A 28 -3.19 -3.18 -3.78
CA ALA A 28 -1.97 -3.40 -3.00
C ALA A 28 -1.78 -4.89 -2.63
N ALA A 29 -2.84 -5.57 -2.22
CA ALA A 29 -2.80 -7.01 -1.92
C ALA A 29 -2.43 -7.86 -3.15
N ALA A 30 -2.99 -7.54 -4.32
CA ALA A 30 -2.64 -8.22 -5.57
C ALA A 30 -1.16 -8.05 -5.94
N ARG A 31 -0.60 -6.86 -5.72
CA ARG A 31 0.83 -6.59 -5.95
C ARG A 31 1.75 -7.36 -5.00
N VAL A 32 1.37 -7.49 -3.73
CA VAL A 32 2.10 -8.35 -2.78
C VAL A 32 2.15 -9.79 -3.30
N ALA A 33 1.00 -10.35 -3.67
CA ALA A 33 0.93 -11.73 -4.16
C ALA A 33 1.69 -11.93 -5.49
N GLU A 34 1.73 -10.92 -6.37
CA GLU A 34 2.56 -10.95 -7.58
C GLU A 34 4.05 -11.05 -7.25
N MET A 35 4.54 -10.24 -6.32
CA MET A 35 5.95 -10.22 -5.93
C MET A 35 6.37 -11.47 -5.17
N GLU A 36 5.51 -11.98 -4.28
CA GLU A 36 5.75 -13.25 -3.60
C GLU A 36 5.88 -14.41 -4.58
N ARG A 37 5.03 -14.45 -5.63
CA ARG A 37 5.16 -15.45 -6.71
C ARG A 37 6.42 -15.26 -7.56
N ALA A 38 6.89 -14.03 -7.71
CA ALA A 38 8.13 -13.73 -8.42
C ALA A 38 9.39 -13.97 -7.58
N GLY A 39 9.25 -14.26 -6.28
CA GLY A 39 10.38 -14.39 -5.34
C GLY A 39 11.00 -13.06 -4.92
N ASP A 40 10.37 -11.92 -5.23
CA ASP A 40 10.83 -10.59 -4.85
C ASP A 40 10.35 -10.25 -3.43
N ALA A 41 11.12 -10.71 -2.43
CA ALA A 41 10.81 -10.51 -1.03
C ALA A 41 10.86 -9.03 -0.61
N ASP A 42 11.80 -8.25 -1.14
CA ASP A 42 11.97 -6.84 -0.81
C ASP A 42 10.83 -5.99 -1.38
N GLY A 43 10.44 -6.26 -2.63
CA GLY A 43 9.26 -5.67 -3.25
C GLY A 43 8.00 -6.00 -2.47
N ALA A 44 7.79 -7.27 -2.13
CA ALA A 44 6.62 -7.70 -1.36
C ALA A 44 6.58 -7.00 0.02
N ALA A 45 7.72 -6.85 0.69
CA ALA A 45 7.82 -6.13 1.95
C ALA A 45 7.46 -4.64 1.80
N MET A 46 7.89 -3.98 0.72
CA MET A 46 7.51 -2.59 0.43
C MET A 46 6.00 -2.45 0.21
N TRP A 47 5.39 -3.33 -0.59
CA TRP A 47 3.94 -3.29 -0.83
C TRP A 47 3.12 -3.61 0.42
N LYS A 48 3.61 -4.46 1.32
CA LYS A 48 3.02 -4.66 2.65
C LYS A 48 3.03 -3.38 3.49
N LYS A 49 4.10 -2.58 3.43
CA LYS A 49 4.15 -1.25 4.09
C LYS A 49 3.15 -0.28 3.48
N ILE A 50 3.00 -0.26 2.14
CA ILE A 50 2.00 0.56 1.44
C ILE A 50 0.58 0.17 1.88
N ALA A 51 0.26 -1.14 1.91
CA ALA A 51 -1.03 -1.65 2.37
C ALA A 51 -1.33 -1.24 3.82
N SER A 52 -0.32 -1.29 4.69
CA SER A 52 -0.44 -0.83 6.08
C SER A 52 -0.73 0.68 6.18
N CYS A 53 -0.17 1.49 5.28
CA CYS A 53 -0.48 2.92 5.21
C CYS A 53 -1.90 3.16 4.67
N LEU A 54 -2.34 2.41 3.67
CA LEU A 54 -3.72 2.48 3.13
C LEU A 54 -4.77 2.22 4.21
N ALA A 55 -4.57 1.19 5.03
CA ALA A 55 -5.48 0.87 6.14
C ALA A 55 -5.60 2.01 7.17
N LYS A 56 -4.56 2.86 7.29
CA LYS A 56 -4.57 4.04 8.17
C LYS A 56 -5.19 5.27 7.50
N LEU A 57 -5.00 5.43 6.19
CA LEU A 57 -5.54 6.54 5.40
C LEU A 57 -7.05 6.40 5.13
N SER A 58 -7.50 5.16 4.96
CA SER A 58 -8.90 4.81 4.77
C SER A 58 -9.23 3.73 5.80
N PRO A 59 -9.56 4.12 7.04
CA PRO A 59 -10.13 3.18 7.99
C PRO A 59 -11.32 2.50 7.32
N PRO A 60 -11.48 1.16 7.43
CA PRO A 60 -12.74 0.54 7.05
C PRO A 60 -13.83 1.28 7.83
N ASP A 61 -14.83 1.80 7.11
CA ASP A 61 -15.85 2.67 7.66
C ASP A 61 -16.27 2.24 9.06
N ARG A 62 -15.97 3.08 10.06
CA ARG A 62 -16.74 3.09 11.31
C ARG A 62 -18.08 3.67 10.93
N LEU A 63 -19.02 2.82 10.55
CA LEU A 63 -20.49 2.95 10.50
C LEU A 63 -20.98 1.83 9.58
N SER A 64 -21.38 0.66 10.11
CA SER A 64 -22.73 0.43 10.65
C SER A 64 -22.77 -0.89 11.43
#